data_AF-A0A7Y5YBA4-F1
#
_entry.id   AF-A0A7Y5YBA4-F1
#
_cell.length_a   1.000
_cell.length_b   1.000
_cell.length_c   1.000
_cell.angle_alpha   90.00
_cell.angle_beta   90.00
_cell.angle_gamma   90.00
#
_symmetry.space_group_name_H-M   'P 1'
#
loop_
_entity.id
_entity.type
_entity.pdbx_description
1 polymer ?
#
loop_
_entity_poly.entity_id
_entity_poly.type
_entity_poly.pdbx_seq_one_letter_code
_entity_poly.pdbx_strand_id
1 'polypeptide(L)' 'MGLDDKLNNAATNHLGAAKEGAGKLTGNEELEREGQRDQAQAKLQEAGEKVKDAAKGIGSNLKDAAAKVKEGFSKE' A
#
# COMPACT_ATOMS: atom_id res chain seq x y z
N MET A 1 -6.84 -5.73 18.99
CA MET A 1 -5.83 -5.01 18.20
C MET A 1 -4.97 -4.23 19.19
N GLY A 2 -4.06 -4.96 19.83
CA GLY A 2 -3.36 -4.55 21.05
C GLY A 2 -2.02 -3.90 20.76
N LEU A 3 -1.40 -3.33 21.79
CA LEU A 3 -0.15 -2.58 21.79
C LEU A 3 0.94 -3.11 20.83
N ASP A 4 1.05 -4.41 20.62
CA ASP A 4 2.00 -5.05 19.71
C ASP A 4 1.98 -4.49 18.29
N ASP A 5 0.80 -4.15 17.74
CA ASP A 5 0.68 -3.62 16.37
C ASP A 5 1.22 -2.19 16.27
N LYS A 6 0.93 -1.36 17.28
CA LYS A 6 1.43 0.03 17.38
C LYS A 6 2.90 0.06 17.73
N LEU A 7 3.36 -0.86 18.58
CA LEU A 7 4.75 -0.96 18.99
C LEU A 7 5.61 -1.50 17.84
N ASN A 8 5.14 -2.48 17.07
CA ASN A 8 5.84 -3.00 15.90
C ASN A 8 5.94 -1.93 14.80
N ASN A 9 4.88 -1.17 14.56
CA ASN A 9 4.91 -0.07 13.59
C ASN A 9 5.83 1.08 14.04
N ALA A 10 5.80 1.44 15.33
CA ALA A 10 6.69 2.45 15.90
C ALA A 10 8.16 1.97 15.94
N ALA A 11 8.40 0.72 16.32
CA ALA A 11 9.72 0.11 16.35
C ALA A 11 10.31 0.01 14.93
N THR A 12 9.51 -0.36 13.94
CA THR A 12 9.94 -0.41 12.53
C THR A 12 10.30 0.99 12.01
N ASN A 13 9.49 2.01 12.33
CA ASN A 13 9.82 3.40 11.98
C ASN A 13 11.09 3.89 12.69
N HIS A 14 11.26 3.58 13.98
CA HIS A 14 12.43 3.97 14.76
C HIS A 14 13.69 3.21 14.34
N LEU A 15 13.59 1.91 14.02
CA LEU A 15 14.67 1.09 13.48
C LEU A 15 15.06 1.56 12.07
N GLY A 16 14.09 1.91 11.23
CA GLY A 16 14.33 2.48 9.90
C GLY A 16 15.07 3.82 9.99
N ALA A 17 14.58 4.75 10.82
CA ALA A 17 15.24 6.03 11.06
C ALA A 17 16.63 5.85 11.69
N ALA A 18 16.81 4.87 12.58
CA ALA A 18 18.10 4.55 13.16
C ALA A 18 19.07 3.93 12.14
N LYS A 19 18.61 3.04 11.25
CA LYS A 19 19.40 2.49 10.14
C LYS A 19 19.79 3.56 9.12
N GLU A 20 18.89 4.49 8.79
CA GLU A 20 19.20 5.64 7.94
C GLU A 20 20.20 6.59 8.59
N GLY A 21 20.00 6.92 9.88
CA GLY A 21 20.91 7.77 10.64
C GLY A 21 22.29 7.14 10.80
N ALA A 22 22.35 5.84 11.13
CA ALA A 22 23.59 5.09 11.21
C ALA A 22 24.25 4.99 9.83
N GLY A 23 23.52 4.61 8.78
CA GLY A 23 24.03 4.54 7.40
C GLY A 23 24.67 5.85 6.92
N LYS A 24 24.03 7.00 7.21
CA LYS A 24 24.60 8.34 6.94
C LYS A 24 25.88 8.61 7.72
N LEU A 25 25.93 8.20 8.98
CA LEU A 25 27.07 8.41 9.87
C LEU A 25 28.27 7.50 9.57
N THR A 26 28.02 6.24 9.19
CA THR A 26 29.09 5.28 8.85
C THR A 26 29.44 5.27 7.36
N GLY A 27 28.73 6.02 6.52
CA GLY A 27 28.91 6.02 5.07
C GLY A 27 28.50 4.70 4.41
N ASN A 28 27.60 3.94 5.04
CA ASN A 28 27.18 2.63 4.57
C ASN A 28 25.91 2.78 3.71
N GLU A 29 26.10 3.00 2.41
CA GLU A 29 25.02 3.16 1.42
C GLU A 29 24.01 2.00 1.42
N GLU A 30 24.42 0.81 1.85
CA GLU A 30 23.54 -0.37 1.91
C GLU A 30 22.42 -0.20 2.95
N LEU A 31 22.74 0.31 4.15
CA LEU A 31 21.77 0.55 5.22
C LEU A 31 20.80 1.68 4.88
N GLU A 32 21.28 2.73 4.20
CA GLU A 32 20.43 3.85 3.76
C GLU A 32 19.50 3.44 2.61
N ARG A 33 20.00 2.63 1.67
CA ARG A 33 19.18 2.09 0.57
C ARG A 33 18.14 1.10 1.08
N GLU A 34 18.47 0.25 2.04
CA GLU A 34 17.52 -0.72 2.60
C GLU A 34 16.32 0.00 3.25
N GLY A 35 16.57 1.03 4.08
CA GLY A 35 15.51 1.84 4.70
C GLY A 35 14.64 2.59 3.68
N GLN A 36 15.26 3.23 2.68
CA GLN A 36 14.50 3.93 1.63
C GLN A 36 13.69 2.97 0.75
N ARG A 37 14.20 1.76 0.47
CA ARG A 37 13.51 0.75 -0.33
C ARG A 37 12.30 0.19 0.40
N ASP A 38 12.41 -0.09 1.69
CA ASP A 38 11.29 -0.55 2.52
C ASP A 38 10.18 0.51 2.55
N GLN A 39 10.53 1.78 2.77
CA GLN A 39 9.54 2.87 2.75
C GLN A 39 8.89 3.07 1.37
N ALA A 40 9.67 2.98 0.30
CA ALA A 40 9.15 3.11 -1.06
C ALA A 40 8.21 1.94 -1.41
N GLN A 41 8.57 0.72 -1.01
CA GLN A 41 7.77 -0.46 -1.26
C GLN A 41 6.46 -0.44 -0.46
N ALA A 42 6.50 0.00 0.81
CA ALA A 42 5.31 0.19 1.63
C ALA A 42 4.35 1.23 1.01
N LYS A 43 4.87 2.40 0.59
CA LYS A 43 4.05 3.43 -0.08
C LYS A 43 3.47 2.95 -1.41
N LEU A 44 4.22 2.17 -2.18
CA LEU A 44 3.75 1.57 -3.43
C LEU A 44 2.66 0.51 -3.19
N GLN A 45 2.79 -0.32 -2.16
CA GLN A 45 1.77 -1.30 -1.80
C GLN A 45 0.48 -0.61 -1.35
N GLU A 46 0.55 0.39 -0.46
CA GLU A 46 -0.62 1.16 -0.05
C GLU A 46 -1.30 1.87 -1.23
N ALA A 47 -0.52 2.49 -2.12
CA ALA A 47 -1.07 3.14 -3.31
C ALA A 47 -1.69 2.12 -4.28
N GLY A 48 -1.05 0.96 -4.45
CA GLY A 48 -1.54 -0.14 -5.27
C GLY A 48 -2.83 -0.74 -4.73
N GLU A 49 -2.95 -0.95 -3.43
CA GLU A 49 -4.18 -1.42 -2.78
C GLU A 49 -5.32 -0.42 -2.94
N LYS A 50 -5.09 0.88 -2.72
CA LYS A 50 -6.12 1.91 -2.93
C LYS A 50 -6.62 1.98 -4.37
N VAL A 51 -5.70 1.89 -5.34
CA VAL A 51 -6.05 1.85 -6.77
C VAL A 51 -6.82 0.58 -7.11
N LYS A 52 -6.38 -0.58 -6.59
CA LYS A 52 -7.05 -1.87 -6.82
C LYS A 52 -8.45 -1.89 -6.20
N ASP A 53 -8.63 -1.32 -5.02
CA ASP A 53 -9.91 -1.24 -4.34
C ASP A 53 -10.88 -0.30 -5.08
N ALA A 54 -10.42 0.88 -5.49
CA ALA A 54 -11.18 1.80 -6.33
C ALA A 54 -11.56 1.18 -7.68
N ALA A 55 -10.63 0.46 -8.32
CA ALA A 55 -10.89 -0.25 -9.58
C ALA A 55 -11.91 -1.39 -9.38
N LYS A 56 -11.88 -2.10 -8.25
CA LYS A 56 -12.85 -3.15 -7.91
C LYS A 56 -14.24 -2.56 -7.66
N GLY A 57 -14.32 -1.42 -6.96
CA GLY A 57 -15.56 -0.67 -6.76
C GLY A 57 -16.18 -0.17 -8.07
N ILE A 58 -15.37 0.43 -8.94
CA ILE A 58 -15.80 0.86 -10.28
C ILE A 58 -16.22 -0.34 -11.14
N GLY A 59 -15.44 -1.42 -11.13
CA GLY A 59 -15.71 -2.63 -11.90
C GLY A 59 -17.01 -3.31 -11.48
N SER A 60 -17.31 -3.38 -10.17
CA SER A 60 -18.59 -3.89 -9.67
C SER A 60 -19.76 -3.02 -10.14
N ASN A 61 -19.67 -1.69 -9.98
CA ASN A 61 -20.76 -0.79 -10.38
C ASN A 61 -20.99 -0.80 -11.90
N LEU A 62 -19.91 -0.88 -12.69
CA LEU A 62 -19.99 -0.97 -14.15
C LEU A 62 -20.55 -2.32 -14.60
N LYS A 63 -20.19 -3.42 -13.93
CA LYS A 63 -20.75 -4.74 -14.21
C LYS A 63 -22.24 -4.81 -13.86
N ASP A 64 -22.64 -4.19 -12.76
CA ASP A 64 -24.05 -4.09 -12.33
C ASP A 64 -24.87 -3.24 -13.30
N ALA A 65 -24.33 -2.10 -13.73
CA ALA A 65 -24.94 -1.25 -14.74
C ALA A 65 -25.04 -1.96 -16.10
N ALA A 66 -23.98 -2.65 -16.52
CA ALA A 66 -23.96 -3.42 -17.77
C ALA A 66 -24.95 -4.60 -17.72
N ALA A 67 -25.09 -5.27 -16.57
CA ALA A 67 -26.07 -6.33 -16.37
C ALA A 67 -27.51 -5.78 -16.49
N LYS A 68 -27.81 -4.65 -15.85
CA LYS A 68 -29.11 -3.96 -15.97
C LYS A 68 -29.43 -3.53 -17.40
N VAL A 69 -28.45 -2.95 -18.10
CA VAL A 69 -28.62 -2.53 -19.50
C VAL A 69 -28.87 -3.76 -20.38
N LYS A 70 -28.13 -4.86 -20.17
CA LYS A 70 -28.29 -6.09 -20.92
C LYS A 70 -29.62 -6.79 -20.63
N GLU A 71 -30.08 -6.83 -19.38
CA GLU A 71 -31.39 -7.38 -19.01
C GLU A 71 -32.54 -6.52 -19.56
N GLY A 72 -32.40 -5.20 -19.54
CA GLY A 72 -33.37 -4.29 -20.16
C GLY A 72 -33.49 -4.52 -21.68
N PHE A 73 -32.35 -4.74 -22.35
CA PHE A 73 -32.31 -5.02 -23.79
C PHE A 73 -32.79 -6.42 -24.19
N SER A 74 -32.77 -7.40 -23.27
CA SER A 74 -33.19 -8.79 -23.55
C SER A 74 -34.67 -9.06 -23.28
N LYS A 75 -35.42 -8.11 -22.71
CA LYS A 75 -36.83 -8.28 -22.34
C LYS A 75 -37.81 -7.61 -23.33
N GLU A 76 -37.30 -6.95 -24.37
CA GLU A 76 -38.06 -6.54 -25.56
C GLU A 76 -37.93 -7.54 -26.71
#